data_AF-A0A9P5K4A2-F1
#
_entry.id   AF-A0A9P5K4A2-F1
#
_cell.length_a   1.000
_cell.length_b   1.000
_cell.length_c   1.000
_cell.angle_alpha   90.00
_cell.angle_beta   90.00
_cell.angle_gamma   90.00
#
_symmetry.space_group_name_H-M   'P 1'
#
loop_
_entity.id
_entity.type
_entity.pdbx_description
1 polymer ?
#
loop_
_entity_poly.entity_id
_entity_poly.type
_entity_poly.pdbx_seq_one_letter_code
_entity_poly.pdbx_strand_id
1 'polypeptide(L)'
;MTDIEKYEAESTSQLENLPTEVLLQILAHIDDVHCLWNVITSSPASFRVFSQYSADIFWQSVSESTITPQTQDIIRFVIQLRAGAHEETGLDEIFRKIKDREAGIVLGKSEEAGYDFESRDASKVPSLSVLRSVLSTAAQVHCLTRSCIDHNLQQLIDAKARGRLEWAPEDDRARRPSWVEEQRVLRAFWRLQLIYELKLAVTTSRVRDTLGTSHHANDFDIQSFYDSSNSNLKVAYHEVMTAIEYVRRLKTCRRNSSGSETHRLPRLTWPAKDIEPSSRRVPPSSAMRRSSLVLPADGLWIVDSMSRGAHSPIKYAGFEPYRALGFAIWDRHRLAELGLASPPGHGRVTGLGSYFSYWLRLLDSCDLARAEEVMREVENQGGRLGPLQPMIQDNAS
;
A
#
# COMPACT_ATOMS: atom_id res chain seq x y z
N MET A 1 -18.42 35.64 37.20
CA MET A 1 -17.74 35.39 35.92
C MET A 1 -16.26 35.39 36.18
N THR A 2 -15.74 34.19 36.45
CA THR A 2 -14.32 33.92 36.64
C THR A 2 -13.62 33.87 35.28
N ASP A 3 -12.36 34.29 35.19
CA ASP A 3 -11.57 34.36 33.96
C ASP A 3 -11.51 33.05 33.14
N ILE A 4 -11.90 31.92 33.75
CA ILE A 4 -12.06 30.61 33.13
C ILE A 4 -13.20 30.57 32.09
N GLU A 5 -14.33 31.24 32.36
CA GLU A 5 -15.48 31.31 31.41
C GLU A 5 -15.17 32.20 30.20
N LYS A 6 -14.21 33.12 30.34
CA LYS A 6 -13.75 34.00 29.26
C LYS A 6 -12.79 33.27 28.32
N TYR A 7 -11.98 32.35 28.85
CA TYR A 7 -11.08 31.49 28.07
C TYR A 7 -11.81 30.38 27.29
N GLU A 8 -12.93 29.86 27.82
CA GLU A 8 -13.76 28.89 27.09
C GLU A 8 -14.58 29.53 25.95
N ALA A 9 -14.88 30.83 26.05
CA ALA A 9 -15.59 31.58 25.01
C ALA A 9 -14.70 32.00 23.81
N GLU A 10 -13.38 32.01 23.95
CA GLU A 10 -12.42 32.39 22.88
C GLU A 10 -11.92 31.22 22.02
N SER A 11 -12.34 29.99 22.30
CA SER A 11 -12.15 28.86 21.38
C SER A 11 -13.26 28.80 20.32
N THR A 12 -13.66 29.95 19.76
CA THR A 12 -14.42 29.94 18.50
C THR A 12 -13.50 29.33 17.45
N SER A 13 -13.87 28.16 16.91
CA SER A 13 -13.12 27.46 15.85
C SER A 13 -12.62 28.46 14.81
N GLN A 14 -11.32 28.72 14.81
CA GLN A 14 -10.72 29.84 14.06
C GLN A 14 -11.03 29.75 12.56
N LEU A 15 -11.20 28.54 12.03
CA LEU A 15 -11.56 28.28 10.65
C LEU A 15 -12.95 28.80 10.27
N GLU A 16 -13.93 28.81 11.20
CA GLU A 16 -15.31 29.22 10.88
C GLU A 16 -15.44 30.73 10.66
N ASN A 17 -14.49 31.51 11.17
CA ASN A 17 -14.48 32.97 11.06
C ASN A 17 -13.65 33.48 9.88
N LEU A 18 -12.95 32.60 9.16
CA LEU A 18 -12.11 32.99 8.03
C LEU A 18 -12.97 33.33 6.80
N PRO A 19 -12.57 34.36 6.00
CA PRO A 19 -13.17 34.60 4.70
C PRO A 19 -13.06 33.38 3.77
N THR A 20 -14.05 33.19 2.90
CA THR A 20 -14.12 32.10 1.92
C THR A 20 -12.83 31.97 1.11
N GLU A 21 -12.26 33.09 0.67
CA GLU A 21 -11.06 33.16 -0.15
C GLU A 21 -9.82 32.65 0.60
N VAL A 22 -9.73 32.94 1.90
CA VAL A 22 -8.63 32.48 2.76
C VAL A 22 -8.78 30.98 3.01
N LEU A 23 -9.98 30.50 3.30
CA LEU A 23 -10.24 29.07 3.44
C LEU A 23 -9.97 28.30 2.15
N LEU A 24 -10.34 28.86 0.99
CA LEU A 24 -10.04 28.27 -0.31
C LEU A 24 -8.52 28.13 -0.50
N GLN A 25 -7.75 29.17 -0.19
CA GLN A 25 -6.30 29.12 -0.25
C GLN A 25 -5.76 28.05 0.70
N ILE A 26 -6.19 28.02 1.96
CA ILE A 26 -5.75 27.00 2.93
C ILE A 26 -6.02 25.60 2.39
N LEU A 27 -7.25 25.31 1.96
CA LEU A 27 -7.64 23.99 1.48
C LEU A 27 -6.90 23.58 0.21
N ALA A 28 -6.63 24.52 -0.71
CA ALA A 28 -5.89 24.27 -1.95
C ALA A 28 -4.40 23.98 -1.72
N HIS A 29 -3.83 24.38 -0.57
CA HIS A 29 -2.44 24.08 -0.20
C HIS A 29 -2.28 22.77 0.58
N ILE A 30 -3.37 22.06 0.89
CA ILE A 30 -3.27 20.75 1.55
C ILE A 30 -2.83 19.71 0.52
N ASP A 31 -1.61 19.20 0.68
CA ASP A 31 -0.94 18.25 -0.21
C ASP A 31 -1.16 16.77 0.16
N ASP A 32 -2.09 16.51 1.08
CA ASP A 32 -2.49 15.18 1.51
C ASP A 32 -4.02 15.02 1.55
N VAL A 33 -4.53 14.03 0.80
CA VAL A 33 -5.96 13.74 0.67
C VAL A 33 -6.62 13.30 1.98
N HIS A 34 -5.88 12.71 2.93
CA HIS A 34 -6.41 12.33 4.23
C HIS A 34 -6.57 13.56 5.13
N CYS A 35 -5.55 14.42 5.19
CA CYS A 35 -5.62 15.71 5.88
C CYS A 35 -6.78 16.56 5.34
N LEU A 36 -6.92 16.63 4.01
CA LEU A 36 -8.03 17.36 3.39
C LEU A 36 -9.38 16.81 3.85
N TRP A 37 -9.57 15.49 3.86
CA TRP A 37 -10.79 14.85 4.37
C TRP A 37 -11.09 15.24 5.83
N ASN A 38 -10.07 15.20 6.70
CA ASN A 38 -10.25 15.50 8.12
C ASN A 38 -10.64 16.97 8.32
N VAL A 39 -10.05 17.91 7.58
CA VAL A 39 -10.40 19.34 7.66
C VAL A 39 -11.83 19.57 7.17
N ILE A 40 -12.21 19.02 6.02
CA ILE A 40 -13.57 19.24 5.48
C ILE A 40 -14.66 18.58 6.32
N THR A 41 -14.34 17.55 7.10
CA THR A 41 -15.32 16.87 7.97
C THR A 41 -15.40 17.47 9.37
N SER A 42 -14.36 18.17 9.81
CA SER A 42 -14.30 18.83 11.13
C SER A 42 -14.80 20.29 11.10
N SER A 43 -14.80 20.96 9.94
CA SER A 43 -15.24 22.35 9.80
C SER A 43 -16.39 22.50 8.80
N PRO A 44 -17.58 22.94 9.25
CA PRO A 44 -18.68 23.33 8.35
C PRO A 44 -18.29 24.39 7.31
N ALA A 45 -17.46 25.37 7.66
CA ALA A 45 -16.96 26.36 6.71
C ALA A 45 -16.10 25.72 5.62
N SER A 46 -15.12 24.90 5.99
CA SER A 46 -14.31 24.14 5.03
C SER A 46 -15.16 23.23 4.14
N PHE A 47 -16.19 22.58 4.70
CA PHE A 47 -17.13 21.77 3.93
C PHE A 47 -17.88 22.58 2.86
N ARG A 48 -18.36 23.78 3.20
CA ARG A 48 -19.05 24.68 2.26
C ARG A 48 -18.11 25.13 1.14
N VAL A 49 -16.90 25.58 1.50
CA VAL A 49 -15.88 26.01 0.53
C VAL A 49 -15.53 24.86 -0.42
N PHE A 50 -15.28 23.66 0.12
CA PHE A 50 -15.03 22.48 -0.70
C PHE A 50 -16.22 22.13 -1.61
N SER A 51 -17.46 22.30 -1.14
CA SER A 51 -18.66 22.05 -1.97
C SER A 51 -18.68 22.90 -3.23
N GLN A 52 -18.24 24.16 -3.11
CA GLN A 52 -18.28 25.15 -4.18
C GLN A 52 -17.06 25.07 -5.09
N TYR A 53 -15.87 24.82 -4.55
CA TYR A 53 -14.58 24.84 -5.26
C TYR A 53 -13.89 23.47 -5.29
N SER A 54 -14.69 22.39 -5.32
CA SER A 54 -14.18 21.02 -5.13
C SER A 54 -13.09 20.62 -6.12
N ALA A 55 -13.21 20.99 -7.40
CA ALA A 55 -12.23 20.61 -8.41
C ALA A 55 -10.87 21.27 -8.14
N ASP A 56 -10.86 22.57 -7.85
CA ASP A 56 -9.64 23.35 -7.60
C ASP A 56 -8.90 22.87 -6.36
N ILE A 57 -9.65 22.48 -5.31
CA ILE A 57 -9.07 21.99 -4.07
C ILE A 57 -8.61 20.53 -4.21
N PHE A 58 -9.47 19.67 -4.74
CA PHE A 58 -9.23 18.22 -4.76
C PHE A 58 -8.03 17.86 -5.63
N TRP A 59 -7.92 18.41 -6.84
CA TRP A 59 -6.88 17.99 -7.77
C TRP A 59 -5.48 18.41 -7.35
N GLN A 60 -5.35 19.51 -6.60
CA GLN A 60 -4.10 19.92 -5.96
C GLN A 60 -3.65 18.86 -4.95
N SER A 61 -4.55 18.45 -4.04
CA SER A 61 -4.26 17.43 -3.02
C SER A 61 -3.91 16.04 -3.57
N VAL A 62 -4.27 15.73 -4.82
CA VAL A 62 -3.91 14.48 -5.49
C VAL A 62 -2.64 14.62 -6.31
N SER A 63 -2.51 15.69 -7.09
CA SER A 63 -1.44 15.82 -8.10
C SER A 63 -0.14 16.37 -7.50
N GLU A 64 -0.24 17.40 -6.68
CA GLU A 64 0.90 18.03 -6.00
C GLU A 64 1.08 17.47 -4.59
N SER A 65 0.95 16.15 -4.47
CA SER A 65 0.89 15.47 -3.18
C SER A 65 2.20 14.83 -2.75
N THR A 66 2.29 14.49 -1.46
CA THR A 66 3.34 13.60 -0.94
C THR A 66 3.15 12.14 -1.38
N ILE A 67 2.00 11.81 -1.98
CA ILE A 67 1.70 10.49 -2.53
C ILE A 67 2.49 10.28 -3.82
N THR A 68 2.99 9.06 -4.00
CA THR A 68 3.77 8.73 -5.20
C THR A 68 2.96 8.73 -6.48
N PRO A 69 3.55 9.14 -7.62
CA PRO A 69 2.86 9.14 -8.91
C PRO A 69 2.17 7.80 -9.21
N GLN A 70 2.82 6.68 -8.85
CA GLN A 70 2.24 5.37 -9.08
C GLN A 70 0.92 5.14 -8.33
N THR A 71 0.80 5.69 -7.13
CA THR A 71 -0.41 5.59 -6.30
C THR A 71 -1.44 6.63 -6.74
N GLN A 72 -1.00 7.83 -7.13
CA GLN A 72 -1.88 8.86 -7.68
C GLN A 72 -2.64 8.35 -8.92
N ASP A 73 -1.99 7.60 -9.82
CA ASP A 73 -2.67 7.03 -10.99
C ASP A 73 -3.74 6.03 -10.61
N ILE A 74 -3.51 5.21 -9.57
CA ILE A 74 -4.53 4.27 -9.06
C ILE A 74 -5.72 5.07 -8.54
N ILE A 75 -5.49 6.15 -7.79
CA ILE A 75 -6.54 7.04 -7.28
C ILE A 75 -7.31 7.67 -8.45
N ARG A 76 -6.62 8.19 -9.47
CA ARG A 76 -7.22 8.76 -10.69
C ARG A 76 -8.09 7.73 -11.42
N PHE A 77 -7.61 6.50 -11.55
CA PHE A 77 -8.38 5.44 -12.18
C PHE A 77 -9.61 5.03 -11.36
N VAL A 78 -9.50 4.98 -10.03
CA VAL A 78 -10.66 4.78 -9.14
C VAL A 78 -11.70 5.91 -9.30
N ILE A 79 -11.26 7.16 -9.44
CA ILE A 79 -12.16 8.30 -9.71
C ILE A 79 -12.90 8.08 -11.05
N GLN A 80 -12.18 7.68 -12.10
CA GLN A 80 -12.75 7.42 -13.42
C GLN A 80 -13.75 6.27 -13.42
N LEU A 81 -13.44 5.16 -12.74
CA LEU A 81 -14.36 4.04 -12.53
C LEU A 81 -15.64 4.49 -11.81
N ARG A 82 -15.50 5.30 -10.76
CA ARG A 82 -16.64 5.82 -10.00
C ARG A 82 -17.49 6.81 -10.79
N ALA A 83 -16.87 7.56 -11.72
CA ALA A 83 -17.54 8.48 -12.63
C ALA A 83 -18.23 7.78 -13.82
N GLY A 84 -17.96 6.49 -14.06
CA GLY A 84 -18.51 5.74 -15.18
C GLY A 84 -17.79 6.00 -16.50
N ALA A 85 -16.53 6.43 -16.47
CA ALA A 85 -15.77 6.76 -17.68
C ALA A 85 -15.34 5.53 -18.52
N HIS A 86 -15.60 4.31 -18.04
CA HIS A 86 -15.11 3.05 -18.63
C HIS A 86 -16.23 2.06 -18.99
N GLU A 87 -17.46 2.56 -19.18
CA GLU A 87 -18.64 1.73 -19.53
C GLU A 87 -18.37 0.83 -20.75
N GLU A 88 -17.62 1.34 -21.74
CA GLU A 88 -17.27 0.63 -22.97
C GLU A 88 -15.92 -0.11 -22.93
N THR A 89 -15.13 0.06 -21.86
CA THR A 89 -13.82 -0.58 -21.71
C THR A 89 -14.00 -2.04 -21.25
N GLY A 90 -13.31 -2.97 -21.90
CA GLY A 90 -13.33 -4.39 -21.54
C GLY A 90 -12.55 -4.68 -20.25
N LEU A 91 -13.07 -5.57 -19.40
CA LEU A 91 -12.41 -5.95 -18.14
C LEU A 91 -11.04 -6.62 -18.38
N ASP A 92 -10.92 -7.45 -19.40
CA ASP A 92 -9.68 -8.10 -19.85
C ASP A 92 -8.62 -7.08 -20.26
N GLU A 93 -9.03 -6.02 -20.97
CA GLU A 93 -8.17 -4.90 -21.37
C GLU A 93 -7.62 -4.17 -20.14
N ILE A 94 -8.48 -3.87 -19.17
CA ILE A 94 -8.10 -3.24 -17.90
C ILE A 94 -7.12 -4.12 -17.13
N PHE A 95 -7.40 -5.42 -17.02
CA PHE A 95 -6.53 -6.37 -16.31
C PHE A 95 -5.15 -6.46 -16.94
N ARG A 96 -5.09 -6.55 -18.26
CA ARG A 96 -3.82 -6.55 -19.00
C ARG A 96 -3.06 -5.24 -18.74
N LYS A 97 -3.71 -4.09 -18.84
CA LYS A 97 -3.09 -2.78 -18.57
C LYS A 97 -2.55 -2.68 -17.14
N ILE A 98 -3.30 -3.15 -16.14
CA ILE A 98 -2.83 -3.18 -14.74
C ILE A 98 -1.59 -4.07 -14.62
N LYS A 99 -1.61 -5.28 -15.18
CA LYS A 99 -0.46 -6.21 -15.13
C LYS A 99 0.77 -5.66 -15.84
N ASP A 100 0.59 -5.09 -17.03
CA ASP A 100 1.66 -4.46 -17.82
C ASP A 100 2.30 -3.30 -17.05
N ARG A 101 1.48 -2.47 -16.41
CA ARG A 101 1.95 -1.35 -15.58
C ARG A 101 2.74 -1.83 -14.37
N GLU A 102 2.21 -2.81 -13.63
CA GLU A 102 2.89 -3.35 -12.45
C GLU A 102 4.22 -4.04 -12.82
N ALA A 103 4.29 -4.71 -13.97
CA ALA A 103 5.54 -5.22 -14.52
C ALA A 103 6.48 -4.09 -14.98
N GLY A 104 5.95 -3.03 -15.59
CA GLY A 104 6.69 -1.85 -16.05
C GLY A 104 7.30 -1.02 -14.91
N ILE A 105 6.67 -0.99 -13.72
CA ILE A 105 7.25 -0.39 -12.51
C ILE A 105 8.58 -1.05 -12.18
N VAL A 106 8.65 -2.39 -12.19
CA VAL A 106 9.89 -3.11 -11.87
C VAL A 106 10.99 -2.87 -12.92
N LEU A 107 10.61 -2.70 -14.18
CA LEU A 107 11.55 -2.48 -15.28
C LEU A 107 11.98 -1.01 -15.44
N GLY A 108 11.49 -0.09 -14.60
CA GLY A 108 11.76 1.34 -14.73
C GLY A 108 11.09 2.01 -15.93
N LYS A 109 10.12 1.35 -16.58
CA LYS A 109 9.41 1.81 -17.79
C LYS A 109 7.99 2.33 -17.49
N SER A 110 7.67 2.58 -16.22
CA SER A 110 6.30 2.92 -15.80
C SER A 110 5.83 4.31 -16.23
N GLU A 111 6.72 5.21 -16.63
CA GLU A 111 6.38 6.62 -16.94
C GLU A 111 5.51 6.77 -18.19
N GLU A 112 5.50 5.78 -19.08
CA GLU A 112 4.75 5.83 -20.34
C GLU A 112 3.34 5.21 -20.22
N ALA A 113 3.03 4.53 -19.11
CA ALA A 113 1.83 3.70 -18.98
C ALA A 113 0.93 4.15 -17.82
N GLY A 114 0.26 5.29 -18.01
CA GLY A 114 -0.91 5.65 -17.21
C GLY A 114 -2.10 4.70 -17.45
N TYR A 115 -3.20 4.92 -16.72
CA TYR A 115 -4.48 4.24 -16.96
C TYR A 115 -5.29 4.92 -18.07
N ASP A 116 -4.64 5.19 -19.20
CA ASP A 116 -5.30 5.75 -20.37
C ASP A 116 -5.76 4.63 -21.31
N PHE A 117 -7.03 4.71 -21.66
CA PHE A 117 -7.76 3.79 -22.52
C PHE A 117 -8.43 4.58 -23.64
N GLU A 118 -8.35 4.11 -24.87
CA GLU A 118 -9.01 4.76 -26.02
C GLU A 118 -10.54 4.76 -25.87
N SER A 119 -11.07 3.73 -25.22
CA SER A 119 -12.50 3.57 -24.91
C SER A 119 -13.00 4.45 -23.75
N ARG A 120 -12.15 5.29 -23.16
CA ARG A 120 -12.51 6.19 -22.06
C ARG A 120 -13.43 7.29 -22.54
N ASP A 121 -14.57 7.45 -21.88
CA ASP A 121 -15.46 8.60 -22.10
C ASP A 121 -14.94 9.83 -21.36
N ALA A 122 -14.37 10.78 -22.11
CA ALA A 122 -13.84 12.03 -21.57
C ALA A 122 -14.94 12.99 -21.06
N SER A 123 -16.21 12.80 -21.45
CA SER A 123 -17.33 13.62 -20.99
C SER A 123 -17.76 13.30 -19.55
N LYS A 124 -17.39 12.11 -19.04
CA LYS A 124 -17.71 11.66 -17.68
C LYS A 124 -16.75 12.28 -16.67
N VAL A 125 -17.05 13.52 -16.29
CA VAL A 125 -16.32 14.26 -15.24
C VAL A 125 -16.81 13.82 -13.85
N PRO A 126 -15.92 13.64 -12.85
CA PRO A 126 -16.34 13.23 -11.51
C PRO A 126 -17.22 14.29 -10.84
N SER A 127 -18.34 13.85 -10.29
CA SER A 127 -19.23 14.70 -9.50
C SER A 127 -18.66 14.97 -8.10
N LEU A 128 -19.20 15.99 -7.42
CA LEU A 128 -18.85 16.30 -6.03
C LEU A 128 -19.00 15.09 -5.08
N SER A 129 -20.01 14.24 -5.30
CA SER A 129 -20.20 13.03 -4.50
C SER A 129 -19.11 11.99 -4.74
N VAL A 130 -18.62 11.86 -5.97
CA VAL A 130 -17.45 11.01 -6.30
C VAL A 130 -16.21 11.52 -5.60
N LEU A 131 -15.91 12.83 -5.70
CA LEU A 131 -14.72 13.43 -5.08
C LEU A 131 -14.72 13.22 -3.55
N ARG A 132 -15.84 13.51 -2.88
CA ARG A 132 -16.00 13.26 -1.44
C ARG A 132 -15.84 11.80 -1.06
N SER A 133 -16.44 10.90 -1.85
CA SER A 133 -16.33 9.46 -1.62
C SER A 133 -14.88 8.98 -1.73
N VAL A 134 -14.09 9.56 -2.64
CA VAL A 134 -12.67 9.25 -2.79
C VAL A 134 -11.86 9.80 -1.63
N LEU A 135 -12.10 11.02 -1.17
CA LEU A 135 -11.48 11.55 0.05
C LEU A 135 -11.78 10.68 1.28
N SER A 136 -13.03 10.25 1.45
CA SER A 136 -13.41 9.32 2.52
C SER A 136 -12.68 7.98 2.42
N THR A 137 -12.52 7.46 1.20
CA THR A 137 -11.77 6.22 0.94
C THR A 137 -10.29 6.41 1.26
N ALA A 138 -9.70 7.54 0.87
CA ALA A 138 -8.32 7.87 1.14
C ALA A 138 -8.04 7.96 2.65
N ALA A 139 -8.92 8.60 3.41
CA ALA A 139 -8.81 8.65 4.86
C ALA A 139 -8.88 7.25 5.50
N GLN A 140 -9.79 6.40 5.01
CA GLN A 140 -9.87 5.02 5.47
C GLN A 140 -8.60 4.21 5.13
N VAL A 141 -8.09 4.36 3.91
CA VAL A 141 -6.85 3.72 3.46
C VAL A 141 -5.66 4.20 4.30
N HIS A 142 -5.59 5.48 4.66
CA HIS A 142 -4.56 6.02 5.54
C HIS A 142 -4.63 5.39 6.94
N CYS A 143 -5.83 5.33 7.53
CA CYS A 143 -6.01 4.66 8.83
C CYS A 143 -5.59 3.18 8.79
N LEU A 144 -5.97 2.46 7.73
CA LEU A 144 -5.57 1.06 7.53
C LEU A 144 -4.07 0.91 7.35
N THR A 145 -3.45 1.82 6.60
CA THR A 145 -2.01 1.86 6.37
C THR A 145 -1.25 1.90 7.69
N ARG A 146 -1.62 2.84 8.53
CA ARG A 146 -0.99 3.09 9.82
C ARG A 146 -1.18 1.94 10.79
N SER A 147 -2.40 1.42 10.85
CA SER A 147 -2.75 0.27 11.68
C SER A 147 -2.06 -1.02 11.22
N CYS A 148 -1.87 -1.20 9.91
CA CYS A 148 -1.11 -2.30 9.34
C CYS A 148 0.38 -2.20 9.69
N ILE A 149 0.97 -1.01 9.61
CA ILE A 149 2.36 -0.77 10.03
C ILE A 149 2.54 -1.08 11.51
N ASP A 150 1.68 -0.55 12.37
CA ASP A 150 1.71 -0.82 13.81
C ASP A 150 1.62 -2.33 14.09
N HIS A 151 0.78 -3.04 13.34
CA HIS A 151 0.71 -4.49 13.42
C HIS A 151 2.03 -5.16 13.05
N ASN A 152 2.65 -4.80 11.93
CA ASN A 152 3.92 -5.38 11.52
C ASN A 152 5.07 -5.03 12.49
N LEU A 153 5.07 -3.82 13.08
CA LEU A 153 6.00 -3.44 14.14
C LEU A 153 5.83 -4.32 15.38
N GLN A 154 4.58 -4.62 15.76
CA GLN A 154 4.30 -5.55 16.86
C GLN A 154 4.86 -6.95 16.56
N GLN A 155 4.79 -7.41 15.32
CA GLN A 155 5.37 -8.71 14.93
C GLN A 155 6.90 -8.74 15.10
N LEU A 156 7.59 -7.63 14.84
CA LEU A 156 9.03 -7.51 15.11
C LEU A 156 9.33 -7.56 16.62
N ILE A 157 8.52 -6.88 17.44
CA ILE A 157 8.66 -6.92 18.90
C ILE A 157 8.44 -8.35 19.43
N ASP A 158 7.40 -9.03 18.93
CA ASP A 158 7.12 -10.42 19.31
C ASP A 158 8.24 -11.36 18.84
N ALA A 159 8.86 -11.09 17.69
CA ALA A 159 10.03 -11.84 17.21
C ALA A 159 11.26 -11.64 18.11
N LYS A 160 11.53 -10.42 18.57
CA LYS A 160 12.58 -10.14 19.57
C LYS A 160 12.30 -10.86 20.89
N ALA A 161 11.07 -10.80 21.40
CA ALA A 161 10.69 -11.49 22.63
C ALA A 161 10.91 -13.01 22.56
N ARG A 162 10.82 -13.59 21.36
CA ARG A 162 11.12 -15.01 21.08
C ARG A 162 12.59 -15.30 20.78
N GLY A 163 13.48 -14.31 20.89
CA GLY A 163 14.91 -14.46 20.62
C GLY A 163 15.26 -14.60 19.13
N ARG A 164 14.35 -14.27 18.21
CA ARG A 164 14.59 -14.31 16.76
C ARG A 164 15.25 -13.03 16.22
N LEU A 165 15.19 -11.96 17.00
CA LEU A 165 15.81 -10.66 16.71
C LEU A 165 16.57 -10.19 17.94
N GLU A 166 17.72 -9.55 17.73
CA GLU A 166 18.51 -8.92 18.80
C GLU A 166 17.88 -7.59 19.24
N TRP A 167 17.27 -6.86 18.30
CA TRP A 167 16.65 -5.56 18.53
C TRP A 167 15.32 -5.41 17.78
N ALA A 168 14.41 -4.61 18.33
CA ALA A 168 13.12 -4.27 17.75
C ALA A 168 12.69 -2.85 18.17
N PRO A 169 11.86 -2.16 17.37
CA PRO A 169 11.40 -0.79 17.64
C PRO A 169 10.36 -0.74 18.77
N GLU A 170 10.83 -0.68 20.01
CA GLU A 170 9.97 -0.66 21.21
C GLU A 170 9.51 0.75 21.61
N ASP A 171 10.34 1.77 21.38
CA ASP A 171 10.02 3.16 21.69
C ASP A 171 9.20 3.87 20.60
N ASP A 172 8.52 4.96 20.97
CA ASP A 172 7.63 5.71 20.07
C ASP A 172 8.36 6.29 18.86
N ARG A 173 9.63 6.68 18.99
CA ARG A 173 10.42 7.26 17.89
C ARG A 173 10.78 6.20 16.86
N ALA A 174 11.20 5.03 17.31
CA ALA A 174 11.55 3.88 16.49
C ALA A 174 10.32 3.27 15.81
N ARG A 175 9.14 3.40 16.43
CA ARG A 175 7.84 3.00 15.87
C ARG A 175 7.31 3.94 14.80
N ARG A 176 7.81 5.18 14.68
CA ARG A 176 7.41 6.06 13.57
C ARG A 176 7.89 5.45 12.24
N PRO A 177 6.99 5.14 11.29
CA PRO A 177 7.41 4.66 9.98
C PRO A 177 8.11 5.77 9.21
N SER A 178 8.98 5.39 8.28
CA SER A 178 9.43 6.32 7.26
C SER A 178 8.35 6.53 6.20
N TRP A 179 8.51 7.59 5.41
CA TRP A 179 7.63 7.85 4.28
C TRP A 179 7.60 6.67 3.30
N VAL A 180 8.74 6.01 3.04
CA VAL A 180 8.80 4.85 2.13
C VAL A 180 7.93 3.70 2.64
N GLU A 181 8.02 3.39 3.93
CA GLU A 181 7.24 2.33 4.57
C GLU A 181 5.74 2.62 4.48
N GLU A 182 5.36 3.85 4.78
CA GLU A 182 3.98 4.32 4.68
C GLU A 182 3.45 4.23 3.25
N GLN A 183 4.21 4.70 2.27
CA GLN A 183 3.78 4.70 0.88
C GLN A 183 3.68 3.29 0.27
N ARG A 184 4.53 2.34 0.66
CA ARG A 184 4.40 0.94 0.21
C ARG A 184 3.08 0.33 0.66
N VAL A 185 2.75 0.52 1.94
CA VAL A 185 1.50 0.01 2.52
C VAL A 185 0.30 0.76 1.97
N LEU A 186 0.38 2.09 1.83
CA LEU A 186 -0.65 2.92 1.22
C LEU A 186 -0.98 2.44 -0.20
N ARG A 187 0.05 2.21 -1.02
CA ARG A 187 -0.07 1.68 -2.39
C ARG A 187 -0.69 0.29 -2.41
N ALA A 188 -0.30 -0.59 -1.48
CA ALA A 188 -0.89 -1.93 -1.36
C ALA A 188 -2.40 -1.88 -1.06
N PHE A 189 -2.84 -0.98 -0.18
CA PHE A 189 -4.27 -0.79 0.09
C PHE A 189 -5.02 -0.17 -1.09
N TRP A 190 -4.42 0.77 -1.82
CA TRP A 190 -5.04 1.30 -3.04
C TRP A 190 -5.16 0.27 -4.15
N ARG A 191 -4.17 -0.62 -4.32
CA ARG A 191 -4.27 -1.78 -5.22
C ARG A 191 -5.43 -2.71 -4.82
N LEU A 192 -5.53 -3.01 -3.52
CA LEU A 192 -6.65 -3.80 -2.99
C LEU A 192 -8.01 -3.11 -3.24
N GLN A 193 -8.09 -1.80 -2.99
CA GLN A 193 -9.28 -1.01 -3.26
C GLN A 193 -9.62 -1.01 -4.75
N LEU A 194 -8.64 -0.89 -5.65
CA LEU A 194 -8.87 -0.92 -7.09
C LEU A 194 -9.53 -2.22 -7.54
N ILE A 195 -9.08 -3.37 -7.04
CA ILE A 195 -9.71 -4.66 -7.37
C ILE A 195 -11.16 -4.71 -6.88
N TYR A 196 -11.44 -4.14 -5.69
CA TYR A 196 -12.82 -4.01 -5.20
C TYR A 196 -13.68 -3.08 -6.06
N GLU A 197 -13.14 -1.95 -6.51
CA GLU A 197 -13.82 -1.04 -7.44
C GLU A 197 -14.11 -1.71 -8.78
N LEU A 198 -13.19 -2.53 -9.30
CA LEU A 198 -13.42 -3.27 -10.55
C LEU A 198 -14.53 -4.31 -10.40
N LYS A 199 -14.53 -5.07 -9.30
CA LYS A 199 -15.63 -5.99 -8.99
C LYS A 199 -16.98 -5.26 -8.95
N LEU A 200 -17.02 -4.12 -8.29
CA LEU A 200 -18.23 -3.29 -8.22
C LEU A 200 -18.62 -2.72 -9.59
N ALA A 201 -17.65 -2.22 -10.36
CA ALA A 201 -17.88 -1.63 -11.67
C ALA A 201 -18.48 -2.64 -12.65
N VAL A 202 -18.00 -3.88 -12.65
CA VAL A 202 -18.57 -4.98 -13.45
C VAL A 202 -20.01 -5.27 -13.02
N THR A 203 -20.28 -5.39 -11.71
CA THR A 203 -21.64 -5.65 -11.22
C THR A 203 -22.64 -4.52 -11.46
N THR A 204 -22.13 -3.30 -11.69
CA THR A 204 -22.94 -2.09 -11.92
C THR A 204 -22.92 -1.64 -13.39
N SER A 205 -22.39 -2.49 -14.29
CA SER A 205 -22.25 -2.21 -15.73
C SER A 205 -21.48 -0.93 -16.06
N ARG A 206 -20.53 -0.52 -15.21
CA ARG A 206 -19.61 0.60 -15.43
C ARG A 206 -18.32 0.19 -16.15
N VAL A 207 -18.15 -1.10 -16.38
CA VAL A 207 -17.08 -1.74 -17.15
C VAL A 207 -17.73 -2.90 -17.90
N ARG A 208 -17.34 -3.12 -19.16
CA ARG A 208 -17.86 -4.21 -19.98
C ARG A 208 -17.29 -5.55 -19.49
N ASP A 209 -18.19 -6.46 -19.10
CA ASP A 209 -17.84 -7.82 -18.72
C ASP A 209 -17.50 -8.68 -19.95
N THR A 210 -16.24 -8.63 -20.38
CA THR A 210 -15.72 -9.42 -21.49
C THR A 210 -15.32 -10.83 -21.10
N LEU A 211 -15.17 -11.10 -19.80
CA LEU A 211 -14.72 -12.38 -19.27
C LEU A 211 -15.88 -13.32 -18.88
N GLY A 212 -17.14 -12.92 -19.12
CA GLY A 212 -18.33 -13.70 -18.73
C GLY A 212 -18.47 -13.84 -17.21
N THR A 213 -17.89 -12.91 -16.46
CA THR A 213 -17.76 -12.95 -15.00
C THR A 213 -18.90 -12.30 -14.23
N SER A 214 -19.93 -11.79 -14.89
CA SER A 214 -21.15 -11.28 -14.28
C SER A 214 -21.89 -12.34 -13.46
N HIS A 215 -21.75 -13.63 -13.78
CA HIS A 215 -22.23 -14.75 -12.95
C HIS A 215 -21.24 -15.19 -11.84
N HIS A 216 -20.01 -14.68 -11.89
CA HIS A 216 -18.84 -15.12 -11.12
C HIS A 216 -17.99 -13.94 -10.60
N ALA A 217 -18.56 -12.77 -10.29
CA ALA A 217 -17.79 -11.58 -9.88
C ALA A 217 -16.99 -11.78 -8.58
N ASN A 218 -17.25 -12.89 -7.87
CA ASN A 218 -16.48 -13.39 -6.75
C ASN A 218 -15.19 -14.15 -7.13
N ASP A 219 -15.03 -14.60 -8.38
CA ASP A 219 -14.01 -15.58 -8.79
C ASP A 219 -12.62 -15.00 -9.08
N PHE A 220 -12.47 -13.68 -9.23
CA PHE A 220 -11.13 -13.09 -9.28
C PHE A 220 -10.55 -12.99 -7.87
N ASP A 221 -9.90 -14.07 -7.44
CA ASP A 221 -9.06 -14.08 -6.25
C ASP A 221 -7.91 -13.09 -6.41
N ILE A 222 -7.73 -12.22 -5.41
CA ILE A 222 -6.72 -11.15 -5.45
C ILE A 222 -5.32 -11.75 -5.41
N GLN A 223 -5.18 -12.87 -4.71
CA GLN A 223 -3.93 -13.61 -4.66
C GLN A 223 -3.60 -14.17 -6.04
N SER A 224 -4.52 -14.84 -6.74
CA SER A 224 -4.29 -15.31 -8.13
C SER A 224 -4.03 -14.18 -9.14
N PHE A 225 -4.64 -13.00 -8.95
CA PHE A 225 -4.39 -11.84 -9.83
C PHE A 225 -2.93 -11.37 -9.78
N TYR A 226 -2.35 -11.30 -8.58
CA TYR A 226 -0.98 -10.87 -8.35
C TYR A 226 0.04 -12.01 -8.35
N ASP A 227 -0.41 -13.27 -8.28
CA ASP A 227 0.48 -14.43 -8.24
C ASP A 227 1.35 -14.46 -9.51
N SER A 228 2.64 -14.62 -9.27
CA SER A 228 3.71 -14.33 -10.22
C SER A 228 4.34 -15.59 -10.79
N SER A 229 3.59 -16.68 -10.91
CA SER A 229 4.08 -17.91 -11.56
C SER A 229 4.61 -17.66 -12.99
N ASN A 230 4.20 -16.56 -13.64
CA ASN A 230 4.68 -16.16 -14.98
C ASN A 230 4.97 -14.64 -15.16
N SER A 231 5.12 -13.82 -14.10
CA SER A 231 5.18 -12.35 -14.26
C SER A 231 6.15 -11.63 -13.31
N ASN A 232 6.58 -10.42 -13.68
CA ASN A 232 7.40 -9.51 -12.84
C ASN A 232 6.60 -8.92 -11.63
N LEU A 233 5.44 -9.48 -11.29
CA LEU A 233 4.53 -8.97 -10.26
C LEU A 233 4.96 -9.32 -8.83
N LYS A 234 6.04 -10.08 -8.64
CA LYS A 234 6.50 -10.57 -7.34
C LYS A 234 6.56 -9.47 -6.27
N VAL A 235 7.01 -8.28 -6.63
CA VAL A 235 7.07 -7.13 -5.71
C VAL A 235 5.68 -6.68 -5.28
N ALA A 236 4.80 -6.40 -6.25
CA ALA A 236 3.43 -6.00 -5.99
C ALA A 236 2.67 -7.09 -5.20
N TYR A 237 2.92 -8.36 -5.51
CA TYR A 237 2.36 -9.50 -4.81
C TYR A 237 2.66 -9.45 -3.30
N HIS A 238 3.94 -9.35 -2.90
CA HIS A 238 4.25 -9.37 -1.47
C HIS A 238 3.77 -8.12 -0.73
N GLU A 239 3.77 -6.95 -1.37
CA GLU A 239 3.16 -5.73 -0.80
C GLU A 239 1.64 -5.92 -0.58
N VAL A 240 0.92 -6.39 -1.60
CA VAL A 240 -0.53 -6.61 -1.54
C VAL A 240 -0.90 -7.72 -0.56
N MET A 241 -0.15 -8.82 -0.54
CA MET A 241 -0.40 -9.93 0.38
C MET A 241 -0.20 -9.52 1.84
N THR A 242 0.73 -8.61 2.13
CA THR A 242 0.89 -8.02 3.48
C THR A 242 -0.40 -7.30 3.91
N ALA A 243 -0.98 -6.48 3.03
CA ALA A 243 -2.24 -5.79 3.31
C ALA A 243 -3.43 -6.76 3.44
N ILE A 244 -3.48 -7.80 2.60
CA ILE A 244 -4.55 -8.83 2.64
C ILE A 244 -4.49 -9.63 3.95
N GLU A 245 -3.31 -10.09 4.37
CA GLU A 245 -3.11 -10.81 5.63
C GLU A 245 -3.58 -9.97 6.82
N TYR A 246 -3.25 -8.67 6.81
CA TYR A 246 -3.73 -7.74 7.83
C TYR A 246 -5.27 -7.59 7.81
N VAL A 247 -5.88 -7.41 6.63
CA VAL A 247 -7.34 -7.31 6.50
C VAL A 247 -8.04 -8.60 6.95
N ARG A 248 -7.48 -9.77 6.62
CA ARG A 248 -7.99 -11.07 7.08
C ARG A 248 -7.97 -11.15 8.61
N ARG A 249 -6.87 -10.72 9.25
CA ARG A 249 -6.78 -10.61 10.71
C ARG A 249 -7.84 -9.67 11.30
N LEU A 250 -8.03 -8.49 10.71
CA LEU A 250 -9.07 -7.57 11.18
C LEU A 250 -10.46 -8.21 11.11
N LYS A 251 -10.75 -8.97 10.05
CA LYS A 251 -12.02 -9.68 9.89
C LYS A 251 -12.17 -10.83 10.90
N THR A 252 -11.12 -11.58 11.21
CA THR A 252 -11.19 -12.64 12.23
C THR A 252 -11.42 -12.08 13.63
N CYS A 253 -10.76 -10.97 13.99
CA CYS A 253 -11.03 -10.27 15.24
C CYS A 253 -12.47 -9.69 15.33
N ARG A 254 -13.12 -9.42 14.20
CA ARG A 254 -14.47 -8.81 14.11
C ARG A 254 -15.62 -9.79 13.92
N ARG A 255 -15.37 -11.08 13.67
CA ARG A 255 -16.41 -12.11 13.42
C ARG A 255 -17.37 -12.34 14.60
N ASN A 256 -17.20 -11.66 15.72
CA ASN A 256 -18.19 -11.54 16.79
C ASN A 256 -19.29 -10.48 16.52
N SER A 257 -19.28 -9.82 15.36
CA SER A 257 -20.27 -8.82 14.94
C SER A 257 -20.63 -9.01 13.46
N SER A 258 -21.92 -9.27 13.20
CA SER A 258 -22.52 -9.62 11.91
C SER A 258 -22.38 -8.54 10.83
N GLY A 259 -22.17 -8.95 9.57
CA GLY A 259 -22.43 -8.11 8.39
C GLY A 259 -21.40 -8.23 7.26
N SER A 260 -21.81 -8.88 6.17
CA SER A 260 -21.04 -9.16 4.96
C SER A 260 -20.84 -7.91 4.08
N GLU A 261 -19.72 -7.22 4.22
CA GLU A 261 -19.17 -6.38 3.14
C GLU A 261 -17.96 -7.10 2.50
N THR A 262 -18.24 -7.90 1.49
CA THR A 262 -17.23 -8.72 0.76
C THR A 262 -16.38 -7.89 -0.20
N HIS A 263 -16.85 -6.70 -0.61
CA HIS A 263 -16.26 -5.89 -1.68
C HIS A 263 -15.78 -4.50 -1.24
N ARG A 264 -15.52 -4.30 0.05
CA ARG A 264 -14.96 -3.04 0.55
C ARG A 264 -13.87 -3.30 1.57
N LEU A 265 -12.93 -2.36 1.66
CA LEU A 265 -11.97 -2.34 2.75
C LEU A 265 -12.71 -2.19 4.09
N PRO A 266 -12.24 -2.85 5.16
CA PRO A 266 -12.85 -2.73 6.48
C PRO A 266 -12.70 -1.31 7.02
N ARG A 267 -13.77 -0.71 7.55
CA ARG A 267 -13.69 0.58 8.23
C ARG A 267 -13.18 0.38 9.64
N LEU A 268 -12.07 1.01 10.04
CA LEU A 268 -11.65 0.99 11.43
C LEU A 268 -12.61 1.84 12.28
N THR A 269 -13.06 1.29 13.39
CA THR A 269 -14.04 1.91 14.32
C THR A 269 -13.38 2.63 15.49
N TRP A 270 -12.06 2.50 15.62
CA TRP A 270 -11.29 3.23 16.62
C TRP A 270 -11.22 4.69 16.18
N PRO A 271 -11.25 5.65 17.12
CA PRO A 271 -10.94 7.03 16.77
C PRO A 271 -9.60 6.98 16.06
N ALA A 272 -9.56 7.51 14.83
CA ALA A 272 -8.30 7.74 14.16
C ALA A 272 -7.48 8.49 15.20
N LYS A 273 -6.41 7.87 15.73
CA LYS A 273 -5.39 8.65 16.42
C LYS A 273 -5.06 9.81 15.46
N ASP A 274 -4.67 10.96 15.97
CA ASP A 274 -4.09 12.00 15.13
C ASP A 274 -2.87 11.40 14.45
N ILE A 275 -3.07 10.86 13.24
CA ILE A 275 -2.04 10.18 12.49
C ILE A 275 -1.66 11.13 11.38
N GLU A 276 -0.68 11.95 11.71
CA GLU A 276 0.00 12.75 10.71
C GLU A 276 0.65 11.82 9.67
N PRO A 277 0.54 12.15 8.37
CA PRO A 277 1.31 11.48 7.34
C PRO A 277 2.80 11.47 7.68
N SER A 278 3.50 10.38 7.38
CA SER A 278 4.92 10.31 7.68
C SER A 278 5.71 11.27 6.79
N SER A 279 6.26 12.32 7.40
CA SER A 279 7.25 13.22 6.80
C SER A 279 8.69 12.73 6.98
N ARG A 280 8.89 11.61 7.67
CA ARG A 280 10.22 11.09 8.00
C ARG A 280 10.90 10.54 6.75
N ARG A 281 12.03 11.15 6.38
CA ARG A 281 12.85 10.78 5.21
C ARG A 281 12.09 10.87 3.88
N VAL A 282 11.12 11.79 3.75
CA VAL A 282 10.47 12.07 2.47
C VAL A 282 11.51 12.56 1.47
N PRO A 283 11.62 11.93 0.28
CA PRO A 283 12.46 12.46 -0.77
C PRO A 283 11.96 13.83 -1.27
N PRO A 284 12.86 14.79 -1.53
CA PRO A 284 12.47 16.19 -1.77
C PRO A 284 11.71 16.39 -3.08
N SER A 285 12.04 15.63 -4.13
CA SER A 285 11.42 15.75 -5.45
C SER A 285 10.53 14.55 -5.80
N SER A 286 9.52 14.80 -6.65
CA SER A 286 8.62 13.75 -7.16
C SER A 286 9.38 12.61 -7.87
N ALA A 287 10.44 12.92 -8.61
CA ALA A 287 11.28 11.90 -9.26
C ALA A 287 12.01 11.00 -8.25
N MET A 288 12.54 11.56 -7.15
CA MET A 288 13.18 10.77 -6.10
C MET A 288 12.16 9.94 -5.31
N ARG A 289 10.96 10.48 -5.07
CA ARG A 289 9.83 9.75 -4.46
C ARG A 289 9.46 8.53 -5.29
N ARG A 290 9.35 8.70 -6.62
CA ARG A 290 9.11 7.60 -7.58
C ARG A 290 10.21 6.55 -7.49
N SER A 291 11.47 6.95 -7.65
CA SER A 291 12.64 6.06 -7.63
C SER A 291 12.72 5.22 -6.35
N SER A 292 12.39 5.83 -5.20
CA SER A 292 12.40 5.16 -3.89
C SER A 292 11.41 3.98 -3.76
N LEU A 293 10.40 3.91 -4.63
CA LEU A 293 9.34 2.89 -4.60
C LEU A 293 9.23 2.05 -5.88
N VAL A 294 10.08 2.32 -6.88
CA VAL A 294 10.23 1.51 -8.10
C VAL A 294 10.80 0.14 -7.75
N LEU A 295 11.84 0.14 -6.91
CA LEU A 295 12.53 -1.07 -6.53
C LEU A 295 11.75 -1.84 -5.45
N PRO A 296 11.93 -3.18 -5.37
CA PRO A 296 11.40 -3.97 -4.26
C PRO A 296 11.85 -3.41 -2.92
N ALA A 297 11.07 -3.71 -1.87
CA ALA A 297 11.56 -3.55 -0.51
C ALA A 297 12.85 -4.37 -0.37
N ASP A 298 13.87 -3.82 0.30
CA ASP A 298 15.17 -4.47 0.36
C ASP A 298 15.09 -5.83 1.07
N GLY A 299 14.15 -6.02 2.00
CA GLY A 299 13.93 -7.32 2.64
C GLY A 299 13.52 -8.41 1.64
N LEU A 300 12.63 -8.07 0.71
CA LEU A 300 12.25 -8.98 -0.38
C LEU A 300 13.43 -9.30 -1.29
N TRP A 301 14.19 -8.28 -1.69
CA TRP A 301 15.35 -8.48 -2.56
C TRP A 301 16.45 -9.30 -1.87
N ILE A 302 16.74 -9.03 -0.60
CA ILE A 302 17.75 -9.74 0.20
C ILE A 302 17.37 -11.22 0.33
N VAL A 303 16.14 -11.54 0.73
CA VAL A 303 15.68 -12.93 0.85
C VAL A 303 15.69 -13.62 -0.51
N ASP A 304 15.18 -12.99 -1.56
CA ASP A 304 15.20 -13.56 -2.92
C ASP A 304 16.63 -13.88 -3.38
N SER A 305 17.58 -12.97 -3.12
CA SER A 305 19.00 -13.15 -3.46
C SER A 305 19.62 -14.31 -2.66
N MET A 306 19.38 -14.36 -1.36
CA MET A 306 19.91 -15.42 -0.49
C MET A 306 19.29 -16.79 -0.79
N SER A 307 18.02 -16.87 -1.19
CA SER A 307 17.34 -18.15 -1.50
C SER A 307 17.80 -18.79 -2.82
N ARG A 308 18.51 -18.07 -3.70
CA ARG A 308 19.00 -18.60 -4.99
C ARG A 308 20.22 -19.52 -4.87
N GLY A 309 20.99 -19.40 -3.79
CA GLY A 309 22.17 -20.24 -3.58
C GLY A 309 21.80 -21.72 -3.45
N ALA A 310 22.51 -22.61 -4.15
CA ALA A 310 22.20 -24.05 -4.13
C ALA A 310 22.23 -24.65 -2.71
N HIS A 311 23.14 -24.13 -1.86
CA HIS A 311 23.35 -24.53 -0.47
C HIS A 311 22.76 -23.53 0.55
N SER A 312 21.86 -22.64 0.11
CA SER A 312 21.23 -21.70 1.00
C SER A 312 20.23 -22.42 1.92
N PRO A 313 20.38 -22.38 3.25
CA PRO A 313 19.41 -22.99 4.16
C PRO A 313 18.07 -22.26 4.23
N ILE A 314 17.89 -21.11 3.56
CA ILE A 314 16.58 -20.43 3.41
C ILE A 314 15.96 -20.62 2.03
N LYS A 315 16.58 -21.44 1.17
CA LYS A 315 16.15 -21.70 -0.21
C LYS A 315 14.69 -22.15 -0.32
N TYR A 316 14.26 -23.01 0.61
CA TYR A 316 12.93 -23.63 0.60
C TYR A 316 11.93 -22.96 1.55
N ALA A 317 12.35 -21.95 2.32
CA ALA A 317 11.48 -21.25 3.28
C ALA A 317 10.45 -20.35 2.60
N GLY A 318 10.68 -19.95 1.34
CA GLY A 318 9.89 -18.95 0.65
C GLY A 318 9.97 -17.57 1.33
N PHE A 319 9.12 -16.63 0.89
CA PHE A 319 9.10 -15.28 1.46
C PHE A 319 7.99 -15.07 2.51
N GLU A 320 7.01 -15.97 2.59
CA GLU A 320 5.87 -15.84 3.50
C GLU A 320 6.26 -15.62 4.97
N PRO A 321 7.22 -16.37 5.56
CA PRO A 321 7.64 -16.16 6.96
C PRO A 321 8.17 -14.74 7.20
N TYR A 322 8.90 -14.20 6.22
CA TYR A 322 9.45 -12.85 6.28
C TYR A 322 8.37 -11.79 6.04
N ARG A 323 7.42 -12.05 5.15
CA ARG A 323 6.27 -11.18 4.94
C ARG A 323 5.44 -11.00 6.21
N ALA A 324 5.26 -12.07 7.00
CA ALA A 324 4.56 -12.02 8.29
C ALA A 324 5.23 -11.10 9.33
N LEU A 325 6.50 -10.76 9.14
CA LEU A 325 7.28 -9.81 9.94
C LEU A 325 7.36 -8.41 9.29
N GLY A 326 6.67 -8.17 8.18
CA GLY A 326 6.65 -6.89 7.46
C GLY A 326 7.83 -6.67 6.49
N PHE A 327 8.64 -7.68 6.17
CA PHE A 327 9.82 -7.48 5.30
C PHE A 327 9.49 -7.10 3.85
N ALA A 328 8.21 -7.12 3.46
CA ALA A 328 7.73 -6.58 2.20
C ALA A 328 7.61 -5.03 2.19
N ILE A 329 7.68 -4.37 3.34
CA ILE A 329 7.36 -2.94 3.48
C ILE A 329 8.47 -2.11 4.13
N TRP A 330 9.38 -2.74 4.89
CA TRP A 330 10.46 -2.04 5.60
C TRP A 330 11.49 -1.39 4.68
N ASP A 331 11.89 -0.18 5.04
CA ASP A 331 12.94 0.55 4.33
C ASP A 331 14.34 0.06 4.73
N ARG A 332 15.35 0.43 3.94
CA ARG A 332 16.73 0.01 4.17
C ARG A 332 17.27 0.41 5.54
N HIS A 333 16.88 1.58 6.03
CA HIS A 333 17.34 2.08 7.32
C HIS A 333 16.78 1.23 8.46
N ARG A 334 15.50 0.83 8.40
CA ARG A 334 14.90 -0.07 9.39
C ARG A 334 15.58 -1.42 9.38
N LEU A 335 15.89 -1.97 8.21
CA LEU A 335 16.66 -3.21 8.13
C LEU A 335 18.07 -3.09 8.74
N ALA A 336 18.71 -1.93 8.56
CA ALA A 336 20.01 -1.66 9.18
C ALA A 336 19.90 -1.51 10.71
N GLU A 337 18.87 -0.83 11.20
CA GLU A 337 18.55 -0.73 12.64
C GLU A 337 18.27 -2.11 13.25
N LEU A 338 17.65 -3.03 12.49
CA LEU A 338 17.42 -4.43 12.88
C LEU A 338 18.68 -5.33 12.78
N GLY A 339 19.81 -4.82 12.27
CA GLY A 339 21.02 -5.61 12.05
C GLY A 339 20.93 -6.61 10.88
N LEU A 340 19.95 -6.43 9.99
CA LEU A 340 19.65 -7.35 8.88
C LEU A 340 20.23 -6.89 7.54
N ALA A 341 20.76 -5.67 7.48
CA ALA A 341 21.35 -5.12 6.28
C ALA A 341 22.35 -3.99 6.58
N SER A 342 23.28 -3.72 5.67
CA SER A 342 24.18 -2.56 5.80
C SER A 342 23.39 -1.24 5.70
N PRO A 343 23.80 -0.16 6.39
CA PRO A 343 23.16 1.15 6.23
C PRO A 343 23.11 1.61 4.76
N PRO A 344 22.17 2.51 4.40
CA PRO A 344 22.13 3.10 3.06
C PRO A 344 23.48 3.71 2.63
N GLY A 345 23.74 3.73 1.32
CA GLY A 345 24.99 4.21 0.74
C GLY A 345 26.08 3.14 0.56
N HIS A 346 25.92 1.93 1.12
CA HIS A 346 26.91 0.85 1.01
C HIS A 346 26.65 -0.15 -0.13
N GLY A 347 25.78 0.20 -1.10
CA GLY A 347 25.31 -0.71 -2.15
C GLY A 347 24.43 -1.85 -1.62
N ARG A 348 23.56 -2.41 -2.46
CA ARG A 348 22.65 -3.51 -2.06
C ARG A 348 23.37 -4.85 -1.83
N VAL A 349 24.47 -5.06 -2.55
CA VAL A 349 25.12 -6.37 -2.76
C VAL A 349 26.28 -6.64 -1.77
N THR A 350 26.72 -5.67 -0.99
CA THR A 350 27.90 -5.84 -0.14
C THR A 350 27.58 -6.70 1.09
N GLY A 351 28.28 -7.83 1.23
CA GLY A 351 28.29 -8.63 2.47
C GLY A 351 27.03 -9.46 2.75
N LEU A 352 26.21 -9.84 1.77
CA LEU A 352 25.00 -10.68 2.03
C LEU A 352 25.31 -11.94 2.87
N GLY A 353 26.48 -12.56 2.66
CA GLY A 353 26.93 -13.71 3.44
C GLY A 353 27.05 -13.44 4.94
N SER A 354 27.39 -12.23 5.37
CA SER A 354 27.51 -11.89 6.80
C SER A 354 26.17 -11.75 7.50
N TYR A 355 25.08 -11.54 6.73
CA TYR A 355 23.73 -11.40 7.28
C TYR A 355 22.97 -12.74 7.33
N PHE A 356 23.51 -13.78 6.70
CA PHE A 356 22.81 -15.04 6.47
C PHE A 356 22.26 -15.65 7.78
N SER A 357 23.08 -15.72 8.83
CA SER A 357 22.68 -16.29 10.12
C SER A 357 21.56 -15.48 10.79
N TYR A 358 21.52 -14.16 10.61
CA TYR A 358 20.49 -13.30 11.18
C TYR A 358 19.14 -13.51 10.48
N TRP A 359 19.14 -13.62 9.15
CA TRP A 359 17.92 -13.91 8.40
C TRP A 359 17.38 -15.31 8.69
N LEU A 360 18.26 -16.31 8.83
CA LEU A 360 17.85 -17.67 9.19
C LEU A 360 17.17 -17.74 10.57
N ARG A 361 17.64 -16.96 11.56
CA ARG A 361 17.04 -16.88 12.91
C ARG A 361 15.60 -16.35 12.92
N LEU A 362 15.17 -15.69 11.85
CA LEU A 362 13.80 -15.17 11.75
C LEU A 362 12.78 -16.27 11.52
N LEU A 363 13.19 -17.43 10.99
CA LEU A 363 12.30 -18.57 10.77
C LEU A 363 12.00 -19.26 12.09
N ASP A 364 10.72 -19.53 12.36
CA ASP A 364 10.34 -20.35 13.51
C ASP A 364 10.44 -21.86 13.18
N SER A 365 10.20 -22.71 14.19
CA SER A 365 10.27 -24.16 14.02
C SER A 365 9.27 -24.69 12.98
N CYS A 366 8.11 -24.04 12.83
CA CYS A 366 7.10 -24.44 11.86
C CYS A 366 7.50 -24.01 10.44
N ASP A 367 8.14 -22.85 10.28
CA ASP A 367 8.69 -22.39 9.02
C ASP A 367 9.82 -23.31 8.53
N LEU A 368 10.73 -23.70 9.43
CA LEU A 368 11.81 -24.63 9.13
C LEU A 368 11.29 -26.01 8.73
N ALA A 369 10.32 -26.55 9.49
CA ALA A 369 9.70 -27.83 9.16
C ALA A 369 9.02 -27.81 7.77
N ARG A 370 8.34 -26.71 7.42
CA ARG A 370 7.73 -26.52 6.10
C ARG A 370 8.78 -26.47 4.99
N ALA A 371 9.88 -25.75 5.23
CA ALA A 371 10.99 -25.66 4.28
C ALA A 371 11.64 -27.04 4.03
N GLU A 372 11.80 -27.85 5.07
CA GLU A 372 12.32 -29.22 4.96
C GLU A 372 11.39 -30.13 4.16
N GLU A 373 10.07 -29.99 4.32
CA GLU A 373 9.11 -30.77 3.53
C GLU A 373 9.18 -30.41 2.05
N VAL A 374 9.22 -29.11 1.72
CA VAL A 374 9.39 -28.65 0.33
C VAL A 374 10.72 -29.12 -0.25
N MET A 375 11.80 -29.12 0.53
CA MET A 375 13.09 -29.66 0.12
C MET A 375 12.99 -31.14 -0.26
N ARG A 376 12.35 -31.96 0.60
CA ARG A 376 12.12 -33.38 0.35
C ARG A 376 11.28 -33.62 -0.91
N GLU A 377 10.22 -32.84 -1.10
CA GLU A 377 9.39 -32.91 -2.33
C GLU A 377 10.21 -32.63 -3.60
N VAL A 378 11.05 -31.60 -3.58
CA VAL A 378 11.92 -31.23 -4.71
C VAL A 378 12.98 -32.31 -4.98
N GLU A 379 13.57 -32.88 -3.93
CA GLU A 379 14.52 -34.00 -4.06
C GLU A 379 13.84 -35.23 -4.65
N ASN A 380 12.63 -35.56 -4.20
CA ASN A 380 11.81 -36.65 -4.73
C ASN A 380 11.43 -36.44 -6.21
N GLN A 381 11.34 -35.19 -6.67
CA GLN A 381 11.12 -34.82 -8.07
C GLN A 381 12.42 -34.76 -8.91
N GLY A 382 13.54 -35.29 -8.39
CA GLY A 382 14.82 -35.34 -9.08
C GLY A 382 15.62 -34.05 -9.01
N GLY A 383 15.43 -33.24 -7.96
CA GLY A 383 16.16 -32.00 -7.71
C GLY A 383 15.77 -30.84 -8.63
N ARG A 384 14.74 -31.00 -9.47
CA ARG A 384 14.22 -29.94 -10.32
C ARG A 384 13.29 -29.05 -9.50
N LEU A 385 13.80 -27.89 -9.10
CA LEU A 385 12.93 -26.77 -8.76
C LEU A 385 12.10 -26.43 -10.00
N GLY A 386 10.84 -26.04 -9.80
CA GLY A 386 10.09 -25.33 -10.84
C GLY A 386 10.91 -24.15 -11.39
N PRO A 387 10.58 -23.62 -12.58
CA PRO A 387 11.34 -22.54 -13.20
C PRO A 387 11.57 -21.42 -12.17
N LEU A 388 12.86 -21.11 -11.92
CA LEU A 388 13.22 -20.02 -11.02
C LEU A 388 12.54 -18.75 -11.54
N GLN A 389 11.72 -18.13 -10.70
CA GLN A 389 11.13 -16.83 -11.05
C GLN A 389 12.26 -15.87 -11.45
N PRO A 390 12.04 -15.05 -12.51
CA PRO A 390 13.04 -14.11 -12.97
C PRO A 390 13.57 -13.30 -11.79
N MET A 391 14.89 -13.12 -11.76
CA MET A 391 15.55 -12.31 -10.75
C MET A 391 14.91 -10.92 -10.74
N ILE A 392 14.68 -10.36 -9.55
CA ILE A 392 14.32 -8.95 -9.46
C ILE A 392 15.57 -8.18 -9.91
N GLN A 393 15.62 -7.82 -11.19
CA GLN A 393 16.75 -7.15 -11.81
C GLN A 393 16.80 -5.70 -11.32
N ASP A 394 18.00 -5.26 -10.93
CA ASP A 394 18.25 -3.86 -10.67
C ASP A 394 18.56 -3.20 -12.02
N ASN A 395 17.53 -2.76 -12.73
CA ASN A 395 17.70 -2.06 -14.01
C ASN A 395 18.18 -0.60 -13.83
N ALA A 396 18.55 -0.21 -12.60
CA ALA A 396 19.14 1.08 -12.28
C ALA A 396 20.60 0.88 -11.85
N SER A 397 21.47 0.60 -12.82
CA SER A 397 22.93 0.80 -12.71
C SER A 397 23.36 1.86 -13.71
#